data_AF-A0A7W0TG14-F1
#
_entry.id   AF-A0A7W0TG14-F1
#
_cell.length_a   1.000
_cell.length_b   1.000
_cell.length_c   1.000
_cell.angle_alpha   90.00
_cell.angle_beta   90.00
_cell.angle_gamma   90.00
#
_symmetry.space_group_name_H-M   'P 1'
#
loop_
_entity.id
_entity.type
_entity.pdbx_description
1 polymer ?
#
loop_
_entity_poly.entity_id
_entity_poly.type
_entity_poly.pdbx_seq_one_letter_code
_entity_poly.pdbx_strand_id
1 'polypeptide(L)'
;MPARLSCRLALALALALGACGEEQPAAAPAGPDQPVVAPADPAAAPGPEPASARSCRRLGTRLVGSRLDSATALASRRGCTLRVAVRDGRALALTEDFQPARINVRLRAGTVAGVEFMG
;
A
#
# COMPACT_ATOMS: atom_id res chain seq x y z
N MET A 1 58.53 -1.94 -14.52
CA MET A 1 59.45 -2.47 -13.49
C MET A 1 58.71 -2.55 -12.15
N PRO A 2 58.60 -3.74 -11.53
CA PRO A 2 57.95 -3.97 -10.24
C PRO A 2 58.97 -4.04 -9.09
N ALA A 3 58.62 -3.54 -7.89
CA ALA A 3 59.17 -3.93 -6.56
C ALA A 3 58.41 -3.13 -5.48
N ARG A 4 57.45 -3.70 -4.74
CA ARG A 4 57.60 -4.43 -3.47
C ARG A 4 58.53 -3.74 -2.46
N LEU A 5 57.99 -3.19 -1.37
CA LEU A 5 58.49 -3.50 -0.03
C LEU A 5 57.45 -3.16 1.06
N SER A 6 57.26 -4.12 1.94
CA SER A 6 56.36 -4.15 3.08
C SER A 6 57.03 -3.54 4.31
N CYS A 7 56.29 -2.89 5.21
CA CYS A 7 56.63 -2.95 6.63
C CYS A 7 55.36 -2.79 7.47
N ARG A 8 55.05 -3.85 8.20
CA ARG A 8 54.01 -3.91 9.21
C ARG A 8 54.45 -3.09 10.41
N LEU A 9 53.60 -2.21 10.94
CA LEU A 9 53.58 -1.98 12.37
C LEU A 9 52.13 -1.87 12.83
N ALA A 10 51.69 -2.96 13.46
CA ALA A 10 50.49 -2.99 14.25
C ALA A 10 50.66 -2.05 15.45
N LEU A 11 49.66 -1.22 15.71
CA LEU A 11 49.43 -0.70 17.05
C LEU A 11 47.96 -0.93 17.39
N ALA A 12 47.72 -2.08 17.99
CA ALA A 12 46.55 -2.31 18.82
C ALA A 12 46.73 -1.47 20.10
N LEU A 13 45.76 -0.62 20.41
CA LEU A 13 45.51 -0.24 21.80
C LEU A 13 44.02 -0.12 22.02
N ALA A 14 43.59 -0.85 23.04
CA ALA A 14 42.22 -1.22 23.32
C ALA A 14 41.54 -0.26 24.31
N LEU A 15 40.23 -0.48 24.45
CA LEU A 15 39.39 -0.20 25.62
C LEU A 15 39.01 1.26 25.88
N ALA A 16 37.78 1.60 25.48
CA ALA A 16 36.86 2.29 26.37
C ALA A 16 35.42 1.87 26.05
N LEU A 17 34.74 1.40 27.08
CA LEU A 17 33.37 0.90 27.09
C LEU A 17 32.37 1.93 26.55
N GLY A 18 31.54 1.48 25.61
CA GLY A 18 30.34 2.19 25.14
C GLY A 18 29.28 1.18 24.75
N ALA A 19 29.05 0.20 25.62
CA ALA A 19 27.87 -0.65 25.57
C ALA A 19 26.64 0.21 25.88
N CYS A 20 26.03 0.80 24.85
CA CYS A 20 24.62 1.15 24.88
C CYS A 20 23.82 0.01 24.26
N GLY A 21 23.91 -1.17 24.89
CA GLY A 21 22.76 -2.05 24.92
C GLY A 21 21.78 -1.40 25.89
N GLU A 22 20.84 -0.60 25.38
CA GLU A 22 19.64 -0.31 26.16
C GLU A 22 18.89 -1.63 26.28
N GLU A 23 19.04 -2.22 27.46
CA GLU A 23 18.21 -3.29 27.96
C GLU A 23 16.77 -2.80 27.89
N GLN A 24 16.08 -3.16 26.80
CA GLN A 24 14.65 -2.95 26.62
C GLN A 24 13.97 -3.52 27.86
N PRO A 25 13.35 -2.70 28.72
CA PRO A 25 12.55 -3.22 29.81
C PRO A 25 11.50 -4.11 29.16
N ALA A 26 11.45 -5.38 29.57
CA ALA A 26 10.37 -6.28 29.20
C ALA A 26 9.06 -5.51 29.42
N ALA A 27 8.35 -5.26 28.33
CA ALA A 27 7.13 -4.46 28.35
C ALA A 27 6.22 -5.00 29.45
N ALA A 28 5.93 -4.18 30.46
CA ALA A 28 4.91 -4.50 31.43
C ALA A 28 3.63 -4.89 30.67
N PRO A 29 2.90 -5.93 31.10
CA PRO A 29 1.70 -6.35 30.40
C PRO A 29 0.78 -5.13 30.27
N ALA A 30 0.41 -4.81 29.03
CA ALA A 30 -0.51 -3.72 28.74
C ALA A 30 -1.76 -3.93 29.60
N GLY A 31 -2.12 -2.92 30.40
CA GLY A 31 -3.37 -2.94 31.15
C GLY A 31 -4.56 -3.09 30.21
N PRO A 32 -5.72 -3.53 30.71
CA PRO A 32 -6.89 -3.86 29.87
C PRO A 32 -7.39 -2.69 28.99
N ASP A 33 -7.01 -1.45 29.31
CA ASP A 33 -7.43 -0.23 28.63
C ASP A 33 -6.33 0.47 27.80
N GLN A 34 -5.14 -0.14 27.67
CA GLN A 34 -4.07 0.43 26.84
C GLN A 34 -4.26 0.01 25.37
N PRO A 35 -4.29 0.95 24.41
CA PRO A 35 -4.38 0.61 23.00
C PRO A 35 -3.14 -0.16 22.57
N VAL A 36 -3.35 -1.37 22.04
CA VAL A 36 -2.28 -2.19 21.47
C VAL A 36 -1.79 -1.50 20.19
N VAL A 37 -0.61 -0.87 20.27
CA VAL A 37 0.07 -0.36 19.07
C VAL A 37 0.65 -1.57 18.34
N ALA A 38 -0.01 -1.97 17.26
CA ALA A 38 0.58 -2.95 16.35
C ALA A 38 1.83 -2.34 15.71
N PRO A 39 2.96 -3.06 15.64
CA PRO A 39 4.13 -2.59 14.92
C PRO A 39 3.74 -2.34 13.45
N ALA A 40 4.00 -1.12 12.96
CA ALA A 40 3.80 -0.80 11.55
C ALA A 40 4.80 -1.63 10.72
N ASP A 41 4.31 -2.40 9.75
CA ASP A 41 5.15 -3.14 8.82
C ASP A 41 6.03 -2.17 8.01
N PRO A 42 7.36 -2.16 8.18
CA PRO A 42 8.26 -1.28 7.43
C PRO A 42 8.37 -1.66 5.94
N ALA A 43 7.74 -2.75 5.53
CA ALA A 43 7.75 -3.28 4.16
C ALA A 43 6.58 -2.80 3.29
N ALA A 44 5.65 -1.98 3.81
CA ALA A 44 4.65 -1.33 2.98
C ALA A 44 5.34 -0.24 2.14
N ALA A 45 5.88 -0.63 0.98
CA ALA A 45 6.31 0.31 -0.02
C ALA A 45 5.20 1.35 -0.24
N PRO A 46 5.51 2.66 -0.35
CA PRO A 46 4.50 3.64 -0.69
C PRO A 46 3.82 3.14 -1.97
N GLY A 47 2.52 2.87 -1.86
CA GLY A 47 1.72 2.47 -3.01
C GLY A 47 1.89 3.52 -4.13
N PRO A 48 1.64 3.17 -5.39
CA PRO A 48 1.65 4.16 -6.45
C PRO A 48 0.78 5.35 -6.03
N GLU A 49 1.32 6.56 -6.18
CA GLU A 49 0.60 7.81 -5.90
C GLU A 49 -0.79 7.73 -6.53
N PRO A 50 -1.86 7.97 -5.76
CA PRO A 50 -3.22 7.76 -6.24
C PRO A 50 -3.46 8.65 -7.45
N ALA A 51 -4.02 8.07 -8.52
CA ALA A 51 -4.30 8.84 -9.71
C ALA A 51 -5.34 9.93 -9.42
N SER A 52 -5.22 11.06 -10.13
CA SER A 52 -6.17 12.16 -9.96
C SER A 52 -7.61 11.72 -10.23
N ALA A 53 -8.56 12.26 -9.46
CA ALA A 53 -9.99 11.96 -9.60
C ALA A 53 -10.49 12.10 -11.04
N ARG A 54 -10.02 13.14 -11.74
CA ARG A 54 -10.33 13.38 -13.16
C ARG A 54 -9.86 12.24 -14.06
N SER A 55 -8.67 11.70 -13.80
CA SER A 55 -8.12 10.59 -14.57
C SER A 55 -8.88 9.29 -14.32
N CYS A 56 -9.22 9.00 -13.07
CA CYS A 56 -10.03 7.83 -12.73
C CYS A 56 -11.45 7.93 -13.26
N ARG A 57 -12.07 9.12 -13.25
CA ARG A 57 -13.39 9.34 -13.87
C ARG A 57 -13.39 9.03 -15.36
N ARG A 58 -12.40 9.55 -16.11
CA ARG A 58 -12.23 9.25 -17.55
C ARG A 58 -11.90 7.79 -17.80
N LEU A 59 -11.23 7.13 -16.85
CA LEU A 59 -10.98 5.70 -16.97
C LEU A 59 -12.28 4.91 -16.80
N GLY A 60 -13.08 5.23 -15.77
CA GLY A 60 -14.34 4.54 -15.48
C GLY A 60 -15.28 4.48 -16.68
N THR A 61 -15.42 5.57 -17.45
CA THR A 61 -16.25 5.56 -18.66
C THR A 61 -15.75 4.62 -19.74
N ARG A 62 -14.42 4.42 -19.86
CA ARG A 62 -13.80 3.48 -20.80
C ARG A 62 -13.84 2.03 -20.34
N LEU A 63 -14.13 1.76 -19.07
CA LEU A 63 -14.24 0.40 -18.54
C LEU A 63 -15.59 -0.25 -18.88
N VAL A 64 -16.60 0.54 -19.28
CA VAL A 64 -17.92 0.01 -19.67
C VAL A 64 -17.77 -0.98 -20.82
N GLY A 65 -18.44 -2.12 -20.71
CA GLY A 65 -18.34 -3.25 -21.64
C GLY A 65 -17.15 -4.18 -21.38
N SER A 66 -16.22 -3.84 -20.48
CA SER A 66 -15.10 -4.71 -20.11
C SER A 66 -15.52 -5.75 -19.07
N ARG A 67 -14.91 -6.94 -19.12
CA ARG A 67 -15.00 -7.93 -18.03
C ARG A 67 -14.37 -7.37 -16.75
N LEU A 68 -14.92 -7.77 -15.60
CA LEU A 68 -14.47 -7.28 -14.29
C LEU A 68 -12.96 -7.45 -14.09
N ASP A 69 -12.39 -8.60 -14.43
CA ASP A 69 -10.97 -8.88 -14.19
C ASP A 69 -10.07 -7.94 -15.01
N SER A 70 -10.36 -7.80 -16.30
CA SER A 70 -9.65 -6.87 -17.20
C SER A 70 -9.80 -5.42 -16.76
N ALA A 71 -11.02 -5.03 -16.32
CA ALA A 71 -11.30 -3.68 -15.85
C ALA A 71 -10.54 -3.36 -14.55
N THR A 72 -10.51 -4.32 -13.62
CA THR A 72 -9.78 -4.22 -12.36
C THR A 72 -8.29 -4.07 -12.62
N ALA A 73 -7.72 -4.95 -13.45
CA ALA A 73 -6.30 -4.88 -13.81
C ALA A 73 -5.94 -3.55 -14.48
N LEU A 74 -6.79 -3.03 -15.37
CA LEU A 74 -6.56 -1.73 -16.00
C LEU A 74 -6.67 -0.56 -15.01
N ALA A 75 -7.64 -0.59 -14.09
CA ALA A 75 -7.78 0.41 -13.04
C ALA A 75 -6.53 0.45 -12.15
N SER A 76 -6.09 -0.71 -11.64
CA SER A 76 -4.90 -0.82 -10.78
C SER A 76 -3.64 -0.33 -11.48
N ARG A 77 -3.42 -0.69 -12.75
CA ARG A 77 -2.28 -0.18 -13.54
C ARG A 77 -2.29 1.33 -13.72
N ARG A 78 -3.44 1.97 -13.56
CA ARG A 78 -3.62 3.43 -13.70
C ARG A 78 -3.72 4.14 -12.36
N GLY A 79 -3.42 3.46 -11.24
CA GLY A 79 -3.49 4.05 -9.89
C GLY A 79 -4.92 4.37 -9.44
N CYS A 80 -5.92 3.70 -10.01
CA CYS A 80 -7.33 3.80 -9.61
C CYS A 80 -7.79 2.51 -8.94
N THR A 81 -8.69 2.62 -7.97
CA THR A 81 -9.31 1.48 -7.30
C THR A 81 -10.68 1.23 -7.91
N LEU A 82 -10.96 0.00 -8.35
CA LEU A 82 -12.28 -0.39 -8.86
C LEU A 82 -13.05 -1.12 -7.76
N ARG A 83 -14.29 -0.69 -7.49
CA ARG A 83 -15.21 -1.34 -6.54
C ARG A 83 -16.54 -1.61 -7.22
N VAL A 84 -17.15 -2.76 -6.93
CA VAL A 84 -18.50 -3.07 -7.43
C VAL A 84 -19.51 -2.48 -6.46
N ALA A 85 -20.36 -1.56 -6.91
CA ALA A 85 -21.46 -1.01 -6.12
C ALA A 85 -22.78 -1.73 -6.34
N VAL A 86 -23.01 -2.19 -7.57
CA VAL A 86 -24.23 -2.91 -7.94
C VAL A 86 -23.83 -4.16 -8.69
N ARG A 87 -24.33 -5.32 -8.28
CA ARG A 87 -24.11 -6.60 -8.97
C ARG A 87 -25.45 -7.18 -9.39
N ASP A 88 -25.64 -7.31 -10.70
CA ASP A 88 -26.84 -7.90 -11.28
C ASP A 88 -28.14 -7.27 -10.75
N GLY A 89 -28.10 -5.96 -10.51
CA GLY A 89 -29.24 -5.15 -10.08
C GLY A 89 -29.43 -5.10 -8.57
N ARG A 90 -28.59 -5.77 -7.80
CA ARG A 90 -28.57 -5.69 -6.34
C ARG A 90 -27.48 -4.70 -5.91
N ALA A 91 -27.87 -3.67 -5.18
CA ALA A 91 -26.91 -2.78 -4.52
C ALA A 91 -26.16 -3.54 -3.43
N LEU A 92 -24.86 -3.30 -3.31
CA LEU A 92 -24.02 -3.84 -2.25
C LEU A 92 -23.91 -2.81 -1.14
N ALA A 93 -23.79 -3.27 0.10
CA ALA A 93 -23.51 -2.38 1.23
C ALA A 93 -22.10 -1.80 1.06
N LEU A 94 -22.01 -0.47 1.04
CA LEU A 94 -20.76 0.28 0.89
C LEU A 94 -20.60 1.25 2.04
N THR A 95 -19.35 1.60 2.32
CA THR A 95 -18.98 2.74 3.15
C THR A 95 -19.17 4.06 2.40
N GLU A 96 -19.51 5.12 3.13
CA GLU A 96 -19.72 6.48 2.60
C GLU A 96 -18.44 7.33 2.60
N ASP A 97 -17.27 6.71 2.83
CA ASP A 97 -15.98 7.40 2.76
C ASP A 97 -15.71 7.92 1.34
N PHE A 98 -15.09 9.10 1.23
CA PHE A 98 -14.72 9.65 -0.07
C PHE A 98 -13.27 9.33 -0.41
N GLN A 99 -13.08 8.57 -1.48
CA GLN A 99 -11.81 8.23 -2.10
C GLN A 99 -11.80 8.69 -3.56
N PRO A 100 -11.10 9.79 -3.89
CA PRO A 100 -11.15 10.39 -5.23
C PRO A 100 -10.66 9.47 -6.35
N ALA A 101 -9.78 8.50 -6.03
CA ALA A 101 -9.24 7.53 -6.97
C ALA A 101 -10.12 6.26 -7.10
N ARG A 102 -11.29 6.19 -6.44
CA ARG A 102 -12.18 5.02 -6.44
C ARG A 102 -13.29 5.15 -7.47
N ILE A 103 -13.44 4.12 -8.29
CA ILE A 103 -14.44 3.97 -9.33
C ILE A 103 -15.44 2.91 -8.87
N ASN A 104 -16.65 3.32 -8.52
CA ASN A 104 -17.72 2.37 -8.22
C ASN A 104 -18.47 2.03 -9.49
N VAL A 105 -18.58 0.75 -9.81
CA VAL A 105 -19.20 0.27 -11.04
C VAL A 105 -20.42 -0.60 -10.78
N ARG A 106 -21.32 -0.61 -11.75
CA ARG A 106 -22.41 -1.56 -11.87
C ARG A 106 -21.97 -2.72 -12.75
N LEU A 107 -22.17 -3.95 -12.28
CA LEU A 107 -21.94 -5.17 -13.03
C LEU A 107 -23.25 -5.79 -13.51
N ARG A 108 -23.21 -6.35 -14.71
CA ARG A 108 -24.24 -7.25 -15.28
C ARG A 108 -23.53 -8.44 -15.92
N ALA A 109 -23.85 -9.65 -15.47
CA ALA A 109 -23.27 -10.89 -15.99
C ALA A 109 -21.71 -10.84 -16.09
N GLY A 110 -21.06 -10.34 -15.04
CA GLY A 110 -19.59 -10.23 -14.97
C GLY A 110 -18.95 -9.11 -15.81
N THR A 111 -19.76 -8.29 -16.48
CA THR A 111 -19.32 -7.17 -17.32
C THR A 111 -19.69 -5.84 -16.68
N VAL A 112 -18.81 -4.84 -16.80
CA VAL A 112 -19.09 -3.47 -16.35
C VAL A 112 -20.19 -2.87 -17.23
N ALA A 113 -21.36 -2.68 -16.64
CA ALA A 113 -22.52 -2.08 -17.29
C ALA A 113 -22.54 -0.56 -17.20
N GLY A 114 -21.81 0.03 -16.25
CA GLY A 114 -21.76 1.47 -16.05
C GLY A 114 -20.94 1.88 -14.82
N VAL A 115 -20.65 3.18 -14.73
CA VAL A 115 -20.14 3.80 -13.50
C VAL A 115 -21.35 4.19 -12.66
N GLU A 116 -21.36 3.77 -11.39
CA GLU A 116 -22.40 4.15 -10.43
C GLU A 116 -22.09 5.53 -9.83
N PHE A 117 -20.90 5.68 -9.23
CA PHE A 117 -20.39 6.95 -8.73
C PHE A 117 -18.87 6.92 -8.54
N MET A 118 -18.27 8.10 -8.42
CA MET A 118 -16.88 8.30 -8.03
C MET A 118 -16.81 8.58 -6.54
N GLY A 119 -15.97 7.88 -5.80
CA GLY A 119 -15.85 8.06 -4.35
C GLY A 119 -15.58 6.79 -3.59
#